data_AF-A0A3D9SN77-F1
#
_entry.id   AF-A0A3D9SN77-F1
#
_cell.length_a   1.000
_cell.length_b   1.000
_cell.length_c   1.000
_cell.angle_alpha   90.00
_cell.angle_beta   90.00
_cell.angle_gamma   90.00
#
_symmetry.space_group_name_H-M   'P 1'
#
loop_
_entity.id
_entity.type
_entity.pdbx_description
1 polymer ?
#
loop_
_entity_poly.entity_id
_entity_poly.type
_entity_poly.pdbx_seq_one_letter_code
_entity_poly.pdbx_strand_id
1 'polypeptide(L)'
;MAYVNGNLALQPKRKTSPNQQPQFRETKKVVMRRKSLPVQEKLLYMFTILVCVVVAGVIIFRYAQIYQMELQIKQLSKQHDELVVQMADLKAQYAKMNDPQKLQQEAIDMGLSKSDTLKITLPDSKDTPLASAQK
;
A
#
# COMPACT_ATOMS: atom_id res chain seq x y z
N MET A 1 16.03 34.31 -103.02
CA MET A 1 15.16 35.46 -102.69
C MET A 1 13.75 34.94 -102.50
N ALA A 2 13.23 35.06 -101.28
CA ALA A 2 11.91 34.57 -100.89
C ALA A 2 10.99 35.78 -100.66
N TYR A 3 10.01 35.95 -101.55
CA TYR A 3 8.96 36.94 -101.40
C TYR A 3 7.66 36.35 -101.91
N VAL A 4 6.85 35.84 -100.98
CA VAL A 4 5.40 35.78 -101.16
C VAL A 4 4.78 36.22 -99.84
N ASN A 5 4.51 37.52 -99.76
CA ASN A 5 3.59 38.10 -98.80
C ASN A 5 2.18 37.78 -99.29
N GLY A 6 1.46 36.93 -98.56
CA GLY A 6 0.06 36.63 -98.81
C GLY A 6 -0.66 36.49 -97.47
N ASN A 7 -1.46 37.49 -97.13
CA ASN A 7 -2.39 37.48 -95.99
C ASN A 7 -3.54 36.51 -96.28
N LEU A 8 -3.25 35.20 -96.24
CA LEU A 8 -4.25 34.14 -96.28
C LEU A 8 -4.33 33.52 -94.89
N ALA A 9 -5.31 34.04 -94.14
CA ALA A 9 -5.89 33.36 -92.99
C ALA A 9 -6.25 31.91 -93.35
N LEU A 10 -6.29 31.06 -92.33
CA LEU A 10 -6.54 29.61 -92.39
C LEU A 10 -5.34 28.74 -92.77
N GLN A 11 -4.41 28.59 -91.82
CA GLN A 11 -4.01 27.22 -91.47
C GLN A 11 -4.81 26.79 -90.24
N PRO A 12 -5.99 26.15 -90.40
CA PRO A 12 -6.60 25.44 -89.30
C PRO A 12 -5.61 24.35 -88.89
N LYS A 13 -4.99 24.58 -87.73
CA LYS A 13 -4.51 23.59 -86.76
C LYS A 13 -5.03 22.21 -87.14
N ARG A 14 -4.25 21.43 -87.91
CA ARG A 14 -4.51 20.00 -88.15
C ARG A 14 -4.33 19.27 -86.82
N LYS A 15 -5.33 19.41 -85.94
CA LYS A 15 -5.66 18.46 -84.88
C LYS A 15 -6.34 17.28 -85.57
N THR A 16 -5.56 16.47 -86.28
CA THR A 16 -6.06 15.21 -86.83
C THR A 16 -4.90 14.25 -87.03
N SER A 17 -4.17 14.01 -85.95
CA SER A 17 -3.62 12.67 -85.72
C SER A 17 -4.60 11.96 -84.77
N PRO A 18 -5.23 10.85 -85.17
CA PRO A 18 -6.08 10.04 -84.28
C PRO A 18 -5.25 9.25 -83.24
N ASN A 19 -3.96 9.55 -83.09
CA ASN A 19 -3.04 8.84 -82.21
C ASN A 19 -2.27 9.79 -81.27
N GLN A 20 -2.99 10.74 -80.67
CA GLN A 20 -2.51 11.42 -79.46
C GLN A 20 -3.58 11.23 -78.40
N GLN A 21 -3.53 10.06 -77.77
CA GLN A 21 -4.22 9.84 -76.50
C GLN A 21 -3.80 10.96 -75.55
N PRO A 22 -4.73 11.66 -74.87
CA PRO A 22 -4.33 12.50 -73.76
C PRO A 22 -3.70 11.56 -72.74
N GLN A 23 -2.38 11.64 -72.57
CA GLN A 23 -1.73 11.00 -71.42
C GLN A 23 -2.27 11.71 -70.19
N PHE A 24 -3.35 11.15 -69.63
CA PHE A 24 -3.85 11.48 -68.33
C PHE A 24 -2.71 11.18 -67.37
N ARG A 25 -1.94 12.23 -67.03
CA ARG A 25 -1.02 12.16 -65.90
C ARG A 25 -1.90 12.00 -64.69
N GLU A 26 -2.05 10.75 -64.25
CA GLU A 26 -2.55 10.43 -62.93
C GLU A 26 -1.64 11.13 -61.94
N THR A 27 -1.97 12.37 -61.56
CA THR A 27 -1.39 12.99 -60.38
C THR A 27 -1.95 12.21 -59.21
N LYS A 28 -1.30 11.08 -58.90
CA LYS A 28 -1.59 10.25 -57.75
C LYS A 28 -1.50 11.18 -56.55
N LYS A 29 -2.64 11.60 -56.05
CA LYS A 29 -2.76 12.36 -54.80
C LYS A 29 -2.10 11.48 -53.75
N VAL A 30 -0.86 11.79 -53.40
CA VAL A 30 -0.17 11.14 -52.28
C VAL A 30 -0.91 11.64 -51.06
N VAL A 31 -1.95 10.91 -50.69
CA VAL A 31 -2.62 11.08 -49.41
C VAL A 31 -1.57 10.66 -48.40
N MET A 32 -0.88 11.64 -47.82
CA MET A 32 -0.10 11.44 -46.60
C MET A 32 -1.10 10.94 -45.56
N ARG A 33 -1.21 9.61 -45.43
CA ARG A 33 -1.84 9.01 -44.26
C ARG A 33 -0.99 9.47 -43.09
N ARG A 34 -1.58 10.26 -42.19
CA ARG A 34 -0.95 10.64 -40.93
C ARG A 34 -0.42 9.34 -40.33
N LYS A 35 0.90 9.21 -40.15
CA LYS A 35 1.50 8.05 -39.48
C LYS A 35 0.73 7.89 -38.17
N SER A 36 -0.06 6.82 -38.06
CA SER A 36 -0.62 6.43 -36.78
C SER A 36 0.59 6.18 -35.88
N LEU A 37 0.73 7.00 -34.84
CA LEU A 37 1.77 6.81 -33.84
C LEU A 37 1.69 5.35 -33.36
N PRO A 38 2.83 4.64 -33.32
CA PRO A 38 2.84 3.23 -32.99
C PRO A 38 2.15 3.03 -31.64
N VAL A 39 1.19 2.10 -31.59
CA VAL A 39 0.31 1.86 -30.44
C VAL A 39 1.12 1.60 -29.15
N GLN A 40 2.34 1.08 -29.31
CA GLN A 40 3.31 0.82 -28.24
C GLN A 40 3.68 2.08 -27.44
N GLU A 41 3.96 3.20 -28.10
CA GLU A 41 4.33 4.45 -27.39
C GLU A 41 3.14 4.96 -26.57
N LYS A 42 1.93 4.93 -27.14
CA LYS A 42 0.71 5.35 -26.45
C LYS A 42 0.38 4.43 -25.26
N LEU A 43 0.64 3.13 -25.37
CA LEU A 43 0.42 2.16 -24.30
C LEU A 43 1.39 2.36 -23.14
N LEU A 44 2.65 2.67 -23.43
CA LEU A 44 3.67 2.94 -22.42
C LEU A 44 3.32 4.19 -21.60
N TYR A 45 2.84 5.26 -22.23
CA TYR A 45 2.38 6.45 -21.49
C TYR A 45 1.20 6.13 -20.57
N MET A 46 0.20 5.37 -21.04
CA MET A 46 -0.93 4.97 -20.19
C MET A 46 -0.49 4.10 -19.02
N PHE A 47 0.48 3.21 -19.22
CA PHE A 47 1.06 2.41 -18.16
C PHE A 47 1.78 3.29 -17.12
N THR A 48 2.59 4.28 -17.54
CA THR A 48 3.26 5.18 -16.60
C THR A 48 2.28 5.98 -15.74
N ILE A 49 1.16 6.42 -16.31
CA ILE A 49 0.09 7.10 -15.57
C ILE A 49 -0.54 6.14 -14.56
N LEU A 50 -0.82 4.90 -14.97
CA LEU A 50 -1.38 3.87 -14.09
C LEU A 50 -0.44 3.60 -12.90
N VAL A 51 0.85 3.39 -13.16
CA VAL A 51 1.86 3.19 -12.11
C VAL A 51 1.89 4.39 -11.16
N CYS A 52 1.86 5.62 -11.68
CA CYS A 52 1.83 6.83 -10.85
C CYS A 52 0.60 6.87 -9.92
N VAL A 53 -0.59 6.55 -10.45
CA VAL A 53 -1.83 6.51 -9.65
C VAL A 53 -1.78 5.41 -8.59
N VAL A 54 -1.24 4.23 -8.92
CA VAL A 54 -1.08 3.13 -7.96
C VAL A 54 -0.12 3.54 -6.84
N VAL A 55 1.02 4.15 -7.16
CA VAL A 55 1.97 4.63 -6.15
C VAL A 55 1.31 5.66 -5.24
N ALA A 56 0.60 6.64 -5.80
CA ALA A 56 -0.14 7.62 -5.01
C ALA A 56 -1.20 6.97 -4.11
N GLY A 57 -1.96 6.00 -4.63
CA GLY A 57 -2.96 5.24 -3.87
C GLY A 57 -2.34 4.44 -2.72
N VAL A 58 -1.21 3.77 -2.95
CA VAL A 58 -0.49 3.03 -1.90
C VAL A 58 0.00 3.96 -0.79
N ILE A 59 0.52 5.14 -1.14
CA ILE A 59 0.96 6.13 -0.16
C ILE A 59 -0.23 6.54 0.74
N ILE A 60 -1.35 6.96 0.14
CA ILE A 60 -2.55 7.36 0.88
C ILE A 60 -3.05 6.21 1.78
N PHE A 61 -3.07 4.99 1.26
CA PHE A 61 -3.49 3.81 2.03
C PHE A 61 -2.56 3.54 3.21
N ARG A 62 -1.24 3.65 3.03
CA ARG A 62 -0.26 3.52 4.12
C ARG A 62 -0.45 4.59 5.18
N TYR A 63 -0.70 5.84 4.80
CA TYR A 63 -0.98 6.91 5.76
C TYR A 63 -2.26 6.66 6.58
N ALA A 64 -3.32 6.17 5.94
CA ALA A 64 -4.55 5.82 6.65
C ALA A 64 -4.33 4.67 7.66
N GLN A 65 -3.54 3.66 7.31
CA GLN A 65 -3.19 2.57 8.21
C GLN A 65 -2.36 3.03 9.42
N ILE A 66 -1.37 3.90 9.21
CA ILE A 66 -0.54 4.45 10.29
C ILE A 66 -1.41 5.24 11.27
N TYR A 67 -2.35 6.04 10.76
CA TYR A 67 -3.27 6.79 11.61
C TYR A 67 -4.18 5.90 12.47
N GLN A 68 -4.69 4.80 11.90
CA GLN A 68 -5.47 3.82 12.66
C GLN A 68 -4.63 3.15 13.75
N MET A 69 -3.36 2.86 13.47
CA MET A 69 -2.45 2.22 14.42
C MET A 69 -2.08 3.14 15.59
N GLU A 70 -1.86 4.43 15.36
CA GLU A 70 -1.61 5.41 16.43
C GLU A 70 -2.79 5.50 17.42
N LEU A 71 -4.01 5.49 16.90
CA LEU A 71 -5.22 5.51 17.74
C LEU A 71 -5.35 4.22 18.56
N GLN A 72 -5.07 3.06 17.96
CA GLN A 72 -5.09 1.78 18.66
C GLN A 72 -4.03 1.74 19.77
N ILE A 73 -2.80 2.20 19.51
CA ILE A 73 -1.74 2.26 20.51
C ILE A 73 -2.16 3.18 21.67
N LYS A 74 -2.77 4.33 21.38
CA LYS A 74 -3.25 5.24 22.42
C LYS A 74 -4.36 4.64 23.27
N GLN A 75 -5.28 3.89 22.66
CA GLN A 75 -6.35 3.18 23.38
C GLN A 75 -5.78 2.06 24.25
N LEU A 76 -4.87 1.25 23.70
CA LEU A 76 -4.19 0.17 24.42
C LEU A 76 -3.38 0.71 25.61
N SER A 77 -2.66 1.82 25.43
CA SER A 77 -1.91 2.46 26.52
C SER A 77 -2.83 2.91 27.66
N LYS A 78 -3.98 3.53 27.33
CA LYS A 78 -4.96 3.93 28.35
C LYS A 78 -5.52 2.73 29.12
N GLN A 79 -5.87 1.66 28.41
CA GLN A 79 -6.34 0.43 29.03
C GLN A 79 -5.27 -0.19 29.94
N HIS A 80 -4.01 -0.16 29.51
CA HIS A 80 -2.89 -0.64 30.32
C HIS A 80 -2.73 0.19 31.60
N ASP A 81 -2.80 1.52 31.51
CA ASP A 81 -2.72 2.40 32.68
C ASP A 81 -3.88 2.16 33.66
N GLU A 82 -5.11 2.02 33.14
CA GLU A 82 -6.27 1.67 33.96
C GLU A 82 -6.10 0.32 34.67
N LEU A 83 -5.59 -0.70 33.96
CA LEU A 83 -5.31 -2.02 34.53
C LEU A 83 -4.22 -1.97 35.62
N VAL A 84 -3.19 -1.15 35.43
CA VAL A 84 -2.12 -0.98 36.43
C VAL A 84 -2.67 -0.32 37.69
N VAL A 85 -3.52 0.71 37.56
CA VAL A 85 -4.18 1.35 38.70
C VAL A 85 -5.08 0.36 39.44
N GLN A 86 -5.91 -0.40 38.71
CA GLN A 86 -6.76 -1.43 39.31
C GLN A 86 -5.95 -2.50 40.03
N MET A 87 -4.84 -2.95 39.45
CA MET A 87 -3.90 -3.89 40.08
C MET A 87 -3.30 -3.33 41.37
N ALA A 88 -2.89 -2.05 41.36
CA ALA A 88 -2.33 -1.38 42.53
C ALA A 88 -3.38 -1.26 43.65
N ASP A 89 -4.61 -0.88 43.32
CA ASP A 89 -5.72 -0.80 44.27
C ASP A 89 -6.06 -2.18 44.84
N LEU A 90 -6.12 -3.22 44.00
CA LEU A 90 -6.41 -4.58 44.44
C LEU A 90 -5.31 -5.10 45.36
N LYS A 91 -4.05 -4.81 45.04
CA LYS A 91 -2.90 -5.18 45.88
C LYS A 91 -2.90 -4.43 47.20
N ALA A 92 -3.28 -3.16 47.21
CA ALA A 92 -3.44 -2.37 48.43
C ALA A 92 -4.59 -2.91 49.31
N GLN A 93 -5.72 -3.29 48.71
CA GLN A 93 -6.82 -3.95 49.41
C GLN A 93 -6.41 -5.31 49.97
N TYR A 94 -5.69 -6.12 49.18
CA TYR A 94 -5.15 -7.38 49.63
C TYR A 94 -4.18 -7.20 50.80
N ALA A 95 -3.27 -6.23 50.74
CA ALA A 95 -2.35 -5.93 51.83
C ALA A 95 -3.08 -5.53 53.11
N LYS A 96 -4.14 -4.71 53.01
CA LYS A 96 -5.00 -4.32 54.15
C LYS A 96 -5.78 -5.51 54.73
N MET A 97 -6.27 -6.43 53.88
CA MET A 97 -7.01 -7.62 54.34
C MET A 97 -6.07 -8.70 54.91
N ASN A 98 -4.88 -8.82 54.34
CA ASN A 98 -3.85 -9.76 54.77
C ASN A 98 -3.03 -9.23 55.96
N ASP A 99 -3.52 -8.21 56.67
CA ASP A 99 -2.87 -7.68 57.87
C ASP A 99 -2.77 -8.81 58.90
N PRO A 100 -1.55 -9.32 59.18
CA PRO A 100 -1.36 -10.52 59.99
C PRO A 100 -1.78 -10.28 61.45
N GLN A 101 -1.90 -9.02 61.88
CA GLN A 101 -2.43 -8.67 63.19
C GLN A 101 -3.94 -8.81 63.26
N LYS A 102 -4.69 -8.47 62.21
CA LYS A 102 -6.14 -8.72 62.14
C LYS A 102 -6.44 -10.21 62.11
N LEU A 103 -5.73 -10.97 61.29
CA LEU A 103 -5.85 -12.43 61.24
C LEU A 103 -5.52 -13.08 62.59
N GLN A 104 -4.54 -12.56 63.33
CA GLN A 104 -4.22 -13.05 64.67
C GLN A 104 -5.30 -12.69 65.69
N GLN A 105 -5.85 -11.47 65.64
CA GLN A 105 -6.95 -11.06 66.52
C GLN A 105 -8.22 -11.87 66.25
N GLU A 106 -8.61 -12.04 64.98
CA GLU A 106 -9.78 -12.84 64.60
C GLU A 106 -9.59 -14.32 64.95
N ALA A 107 -8.36 -14.86 64.81
CA ALA A 107 -8.04 -16.21 65.26
C ALA A 107 -8.14 -16.37 66.79
N ILE A 108 -7.66 -15.39 67.56
CA ILE A 108 -7.78 -15.38 69.03
C ILE A 108 -9.25 -15.28 69.44
N ASP A 109 -10.04 -14.43 68.78
CA ASP A 109 -11.48 -14.28 69.02
C ASP A 109 -12.27 -15.56 68.67
N MET A 110 -11.82 -16.30 67.65
CA MET A 110 -12.33 -17.64 67.30
C MET A 110 -11.79 -18.76 68.19
N GLY A 111 -11.01 -18.46 69.23
CA GLY A 111 -10.50 -19.44 70.20
C GLY A 111 -9.28 -20.25 69.74
N LEU A 112 -8.60 -19.83 68.66
CA LEU A 112 -7.40 -20.46 68.13
C LEU A 112 -6.14 -19.80 68.72
N SER A 113 -5.22 -20.60 69.27
CA SER A 113 -3.94 -20.11 69.78
C SER A 113 -2.78 -20.49 68.85
N LYS A 114 -1.74 -19.65 68.79
CA LYS A 114 -0.51 -19.94 68.03
C LYS A 114 0.16 -21.19 68.62
N SER A 115 0.19 -22.27 67.86
CA SER A 115 1.01 -23.45 68.15
C SER A 115 2.40 -23.27 67.52
N ASP A 116 3.43 -23.18 68.36
CA ASP A 116 4.84 -23.00 67.95
C ASP A 116 5.51 -24.28 67.38
N THR A 117 4.79 -25.39 67.24
CA THR A 117 5.41 -26.71 66.98
C THR A 117 5.38 -27.20 65.53
N LEU A 118 4.73 -26.49 64.60
CA LEU A 118 4.69 -26.93 63.20
C LEU A 118 5.81 -26.28 62.39
N LYS A 119 7.02 -26.87 62.48
CA LYS A 119 8.09 -26.66 61.48
C LYS A 119 7.65 -27.29 60.16
N ILE A 120 6.95 -26.52 59.33
CA ILE A 120 6.72 -26.88 57.93
C ILE A 120 8.08 -26.74 57.24
N THR A 121 8.76 -27.86 57.06
CA THR A 121 9.98 -27.92 56.26
C THR A 121 9.56 -27.85 54.80
N LEU A 122 9.73 -26.69 54.15
CA LEU A 122 9.64 -26.62 52.70
C LEU A 122 10.82 -27.40 52.12
N PRO A 123 10.62 -28.42 51.27
CA PRO A 123 11.73 -28.94 50.48
C PRO A 123 12.18 -27.83 49.51
N ASP A 124 13.44 -27.43 49.67
CA ASP A 124 14.15 -26.50 48.81
C ASP A 124 14.09 -27.05 47.36
N SER A 125 13.30 -26.42 46.49
CA SER A 125 13.21 -26.78 45.07
C SER A 125 14.41 -26.21 44.31
N LYS A 126 15.61 -26.55 44.76
CA LYS A 126 16.83 -26.47 43.97
C LYS A 126 17.14 -27.89 43.55
N ASP A 127 16.72 -28.24 42.35
CA ASP A 127 17.36 -29.19 41.42
C ASP A 127 16.39 -29.48 40.28
N THR A 128 16.22 -28.51 39.38
CA THR A 128 15.88 -28.83 37.99
C THR A 128 17.23 -28.95 37.27
N PRO A 129 17.79 -30.15 37.07
CA PRO A 129 18.91 -30.28 36.16
C PRO A 129 18.41 -29.90 34.77
N LEU A 130 19.06 -28.90 34.18
CA LEU A 130 18.98 -28.60 32.76
C LEU A 130 19.19 -29.89 31.97
N ALA A 131 18.09 -30.46 31.47
CA ALA A 131 18.14 -31.54 30.51
C ALA A 131 18.65 -30.98 29.18
N SER A 132 19.94 -31.21 28.97
CA SER A 132 20.56 -31.59 27.70
C SER A 132 20.26 -30.74 26.47
N ALA A 133 21.24 -29.91 26.14
CA ALA A 133 21.66 -29.69 24.76
C ALA A 133 21.97 -31.01 24.05
N GLN A 134 21.87 -30.99 22.71
CA GLN A 134 22.19 -32.05 21.72
C GLN A 134 21.07 -33.09 21.54
N LYS A 135 20.46 -33.25 20.36
CA LYS A 135 21.05 -33.45 19.03
C LYS A 135 20.04 -33.13 17.93
#